data_AF-A0A2G9SM47-F1
#
_entry.id   AF-A0A2G9SM47-F1
#
_cell.length_a   1.000
_cell.length_b   1.000
_cell.length_c   1.000
_cell.angle_alpha   90.00
_cell.angle_beta   90.00
_cell.angle_gamma   90.00
#
_symmetry.space_group_name_H-M   'P 1'
#
loop_
_entity.id
_entity.type
_entity.pdbx_description
1 polymer ?
#
loop_
_entity_poly.entity_id
_entity_poly.type
_entity_poly.pdbx_seq_one_letter_code
_entity_poly.pdbx_strand_id
1 'polypeptide(L)'
;VFFLESEEQQSGLSDPADHSRLTENVAKAFCLALCPHLKLLKEDGMTRLGLRVTLDSDQVGYQAGSNGQPLPARYTHDLDSALVPVIHGGTCQLSEGPVTMELIFYILENIS
;
A
#
# COMPACT_ATOMS: atom_id res chain seq x y z
N VAL A 1 -9.72 -0.28 -2.43
CA VAL A 1 -8.97 -0.88 -1.31
C VAL A 1 -9.76 -2.08 -0.82
N PHE A 2 -9.07 -3.16 -0.47
CA PHE A 2 -9.65 -4.32 0.18
C PHE A 2 -9.10 -4.38 1.61
N PHE A 3 -9.97 -4.53 2.59
CA PHE A 3 -9.58 -4.81 3.97
C PHE A 3 -9.68 -6.32 4.17
N LEU A 4 -8.56 -6.95 4.54
CA LEU A 4 -8.47 -8.38 4.77
C LEU A 4 -8.69 -8.59 6.27
N GLU A 5 -9.95 -8.77 6.67
CA GLU A 5 -10.31 -9.07 8.06
C GLU A 5 -9.88 -10.51 8.39
N SER A 6 -9.16 -10.70 9.50
CA SER A 6 -9.04 -12.00 10.15
C SER A 6 -10.33 -12.30 10.92
N GLU A 7 -10.83 -13.53 10.88
CA GLU A 7 -12.11 -13.96 11.48
C GLU A 7 -12.23 -13.69 13.00
N GLU A 8 -11.14 -13.31 13.68
CA GLU A 8 -11.08 -12.98 15.11
C GLU A 8 -11.49 -11.54 15.44
N GLN A 9 -11.69 -10.65 14.46
CA GLN A 9 -11.89 -9.22 14.70
C GLN A 9 -13.37 -8.86 14.93
N GLN A 10 -13.97 -9.35 16.01
CA GLN A 10 -15.22 -8.78 16.53
C GLN A 10 -14.92 -7.50 17.31
N SER A 11 -15.42 -6.38 16.78
CA SER A 11 -15.61 -5.08 17.45
C SER A 11 -14.38 -4.38 18.04
N GLY A 12 -13.87 -3.37 17.33
CA GLY A 12 -12.88 -2.42 17.87
C GLY A 12 -12.99 -1.07 17.17
N LEU A 13 -13.12 0.00 17.94
CA LEU A 13 -13.65 1.32 17.56
C LEU A 13 -12.57 2.19 16.88
N SER A 14 -11.98 1.73 15.79
CA SER A 14 -11.21 2.66 14.94
C SER A 14 -12.19 3.56 14.18
N ASP A 15 -11.99 4.87 14.21
CA ASP A 15 -12.80 5.77 13.39
C ASP A 15 -12.63 5.35 11.92
N PRO A 16 -13.70 5.00 11.18
CA PRO A 16 -13.60 4.73 9.75
C PRO A 16 -12.92 5.87 8.98
N ALA A 17 -12.90 7.09 9.53
CA ALA A 17 -12.13 8.21 9.01
C ALA A 17 -10.60 8.00 9.09
N ASP A 18 -10.08 7.35 10.14
CA ASP A 18 -8.63 7.12 10.30
C ASP A 18 -8.13 6.08 9.29
N HIS A 19 -8.88 5.00 9.10
CA HIS A 19 -8.62 4.01 8.04
C HIS A 19 -8.63 4.65 6.65
N SER A 20 -9.59 5.55 6.40
CA SER A 20 -9.71 6.27 5.14
C SER A 20 -8.50 7.19 4.91
N ARG A 21 -8.07 7.94 5.93
CA ARG A 21 -6.90 8.83 5.87
C ARG A 21 -5.62 8.06 5.63
N LEU A 22 -5.40 6.96 6.34
CA LEU A 22 -4.21 6.14 6.16
C LEU A 22 -4.17 5.52 4.76
N THR A 23 -5.30 4.95 4.31
CA THR A 23 -5.42 4.39 2.95
C THR A 23 -5.09 5.43 1.89
N GLU A 24 -5.63 6.65 2.03
CA GLU A 24 -5.38 7.76 1.12
C GLU A 24 -3.89 8.16 1.10
N ASN A 25 -3.27 8.31 2.27
CA ASN A 25 -1.86 8.67 2.38
C ASN A 25 -0.94 7.61 1.78
N VAL A 26 -1.23 6.34 2.04
CA VAL A 26 -0.51 5.20 1.44
C VAL A 26 -0.66 5.20 -0.07
N ALA A 27 -1.89 5.39 -0.58
CA ALA A 27 -2.14 5.46 -2.02
C ALA A 27 -1.36 6.59 -2.69
N LYS A 28 -1.36 7.78 -2.09
CA LYS A 28 -0.60 8.93 -2.58
C LYS A 28 0.90 8.67 -2.59
N ALA A 29 1.45 8.18 -1.48
CA ALA A 29 2.87 7.88 -1.36
C ALA A 29 3.33 6.83 -2.39
N PHE A 30 2.54 5.77 -2.58
CA PHE A 30 2.81 4.74 -3.58
C PHE A 30 2.83 5.30 -5.01
N CYS A 31 1.78 6.05 -5.39
CA CYS A 31 1.69 6.66 -6.71
C CYS A 31 2.86 7.61 -6.97
N LEU A 32 3.18 8.49 -6.02
CA LEU A 32 4.27 9.47 -6.15
C LEU A 32 5.64 8.80 -6.27
N ALA A 33 5.90 7.75 -5.50
CA ALA A 33 7.15 6.98 -5.57
C ALA A 33 7.33 6.30 -6.93
N LEU A 34 6.24 5.83 -7.55
CA LEU A 34 6.28 5.15 -8.84
C LEU A 34 6.12 6.06 -10.04
N CYS A 35 5.71 7.33 -9.88
CA CYS A 35 5.56 8.30 -10.97
C CYS A 35 6.79 8.35 -11.91
N PRO A 36 8.05 8.41 -11.42
CA PRO A 36 9.23 8.43 -12.29
C PRO A 36 9.43 7.13 -13.08
N HIS A 37 8.84 6.03 -12.60
CA HIS A 37 9.07 4.66 -13.10
C HIS A 37 7.92 4.13 -13.95
N LEU A 38 6.81 4.86 -14.11
CA LEU A 38 5.61 4.40 -14.82
C LEU A 38 5.90 3.92 -16.25
N LYS A 39 6.84 4.60 -16.94
CA LYS A 39 7.24 4.22 -18.29
C LYS A 39 7.90 2.84 -18.32
N LEU A 40 8.90 2.62 -17.45
CA LEU A 40 9.61 1.34 -17.36
C LEU A 40 8.68 0.21 -16.89
N LEU A 41 7.87 0.46 -15.86
CA LEU A 41 6.89 -0.51 -15.37
C LEU A 41 5.95 -0.97 -16.48
N LYS A 42 5.47 -0.03 -17.31
CA LYS A 42 4.61 -0.35 -18.44
C LYS A 42 5.33 -1.11 -19.55
N GLU A 43 6.56 -0.71 -19.89
CA GLU A 43 7.41 -1.41 -20.87
C GLU A 43 7.71 -2.85 -20.45
N ASP A 44 7.87 -3.10 -19.14
CA ASP A 44 8.03 -4.43 -18.55
C ASP A 44 6.71 -5.21 -18.41
N GLY A 45 5.57 -4.65 -18.87
CA GLY A 45 4.25 -5.29 -18.79
C GLY A 45 3.61 -5.29 -17.39
N MET A 46 4.11 -4.49 -16.45
CA MET A 46 3.58 -4.34 -15.09
C MET A 46 2.48 -3.26 -15.07
N THR A 47 1.34 -3.54 -15.72
CA THR A 47 0.24 -2.57 -15.82
C THR A 47 -0.74 -2.61 -14.65
N ARG A 48 -0.80 -3.75 -13.93
CA ARG A 48 -1.58 -3.91 -12.69
C ARG A 48 -0.61 -4.11 -11.53
N LEU A 49 -0.66 -3.20 -10.56
CA LEU A 49 0.17 -3.24 -9.37
C LEU A 49 -0.70 -3.51 -8.14
N GLY A 50 -0.19 -4.31 -7.22
CA GLY A 50 -0.77 -4.55 -5.90
C GLY A 50 0.16 -4.04 -4.82
N LEU A 51 -0.42 -3.42 -3.79
CA LEU A 51 0.26 -3.03 -2.57
C LEU A 51 -0.52 -3.59 -1.40
N ARG A 52 0.09 -4.50 -0.65
CA ARG A 52 -0.44 -4.97 0.62
C ARG A 52 0.29 -4.27 1.76
N VAL A 53 -0.44 -3.73 2.71
CA VAL A 53 0.10 -3.14 3.94
C VAL A 53 -0.42 -3.95 5.11
N THR A 54 0.48 -4.35 6.00
CA THR A 54 0.17 -5.06 7.24
C THR A 54 0.59 -4.18 8.40
N LEU A 55 -0.36 -3.94 9.30
CA LEU A 55 -0.24 -3.13 10.50
C LEU A 55 -0.58 -4.04 11.66
N ASP A 56 0.43 -4.67 12.25
CA ASP A 56 0.30 -5.50 13.45
C ASP A 56 1.29 -5.00 14.50
N SER A 57 0.99 -5.27 15.77
CA SER A 57 1.86 -5.02 16.92
C SER A 57 3.26 -5.63 16.76
N ASP A 58 3.36 -6.80 16.13
CA ASP A 58 4.63 -7.50 15.89
C ASP A 58 5.17 -7.30 14.47
N GLN A 59 4.30 -7.03 13.49
CA GLN A 59 4.65 -6.97 12.08
C GLN A 59 4.04 -5.75 11.39
N VAL A 60 4.88 -4.74 11.18
CA VAL A 60 4.54 -3.53 10.41
C VAL A 60 5.32 -3.53 9.12
N GLY A 61 4.65 -3.46 7.98
CA GLY A 61 5.34 -3.45 6.70
C GLY A 61 4.42 -3.40 5.49
N TYR A 62 5.04 -3.49 4.31
CA TYR A 62 4.33 -3.56 3.04
C TYR A 62 4.93 -4.59 2.10
N GLN A 63 4.12 -5.03 1.15
CA GLN A 63 4.51 -5.86 0.02
C GLN A 63 3.94 -5.24 -1.25
N ALA A 64 4.82 -4.94 -2.21
CA ALA A 64 4.43 -4.44 -3.52
C ALA A 64 4.72 -5.50 -4.60
N GLY A 65 3.80 -5.68 -5.54
CA GLY A 65 3.92 -6.70 -6.57
C GLY A 65 3.12 -6.39 -7.83
N SER A 66 3.41 -7.15 -8.89
CA SER A 66 2.68 -7.15 -10.15
C SER A 66 2.70 -8.57 -10.72
N ASN A 67 1.63 -8.99 -11.40
CA ASN A 67 1.52 -10.32 -12.03
C ASN A 67 1.82 -11.50 -11.08
N GLY A 68 1.50 -11.36 -9.78
CA GLY A 68 1.77 -12.37 -8.76
C GLY A 68 3.23 -12.49 -8.34
N GLN A 69 4.10 -11.58 -8.78
CA GLN A 69 5.51 -11.51 -8.40
C GLN A 69 5.81 -10.19 -7.64
N PRO A 70 6.81 -10.18 -6.74
CA PRO A 70 7.28 -8.94 -6.13
C PRO A 70 7.80 -7.95 -7.17
N LEU A 71 7.68 -6.65 -6.87
CA LEU A 71 8.30 -5.63 -7.71
C LEU A 71 9.84 -5.78 -7.68
N PRO A 72 10.53 -5.52 -8.80
CA PRO A 72 11.99 -5.53 -8.85
C PRO A 72 12.61 -4.59 -7.80
N ALA A 73 13.71 -5.05 -7.18
CA ALA A 73 14.39 -4.34 -6.08
C ALA A 73 14.80 -2.88 -6.39
N ARG A 74 14.93 -2.53 -7.68
CA ARG A 74 15.21 -1.16 -8.14
C ARG A 74 14.14 -0.16 -7.71
N TYR A 75 12.89 -0.60 -7.51
CA TYR A 75 11.78 0.25 -7.09
C TYR A 75 11.62 0.29 -5.56
N THR A 76 12.19 -0.69 -4.85
CA THR A 76 12.03 -0.84 -3.39
C THR A 76 12.60 0.33 -2.62
N HIS A 77 13.75 0.87 -3.03
CA HIS A 77 14.35 2.02 -2.34
C HIS A 77 13.41 3.26 -2.34
N ASP A 78 12.85 3.58 -3.51
CA ASP A 78 11.96 4.74 -3.65
C ASP A 78 10.63 4.50 -2.93
N LEU A 79 10.11 3.27 -3.00
CA LEU A 79 8.93 2.84 -2.26
C LEU A 79 9.15 2.90 -0.74
N ASP A 80 10.28 2.42 -0.22
CA ASP A 80 10.62 2.47 1.20
C ASP A 80 10.64 3.91 1.69
N SER A 81 11.34 4.80 0.96
CA SER A 81 11.46 6.20 1.33
C SER A 81 10.09 6.92 1.45
N ALA A 82 9.11 6.50 0.66
CA ALA A 82 7.78 7.09 0.63
C ALA A 82 6.78 6.39 1.57
N LEU A 83 6.79 5.07 1.64
CA LEU A 83 5.79 4.27 2.35
C LEU A 83 6.12 4.05 3.81
N VAL A 84 7.40 3.80 4.15
CA VAL A 84 7.82 3.52 5.54
C VAL A 84 7.38 4.64 6.49
N PRO A 85 7.58 5.94 6.20
CA PRO A 85 7.15 6.99 7.11
C PRO A 85 5.63 7.07 7.27
N VAL A 86 4.87 6.81 6.20
CA VAL A 86 3.40 6.87 6.22
C VAL A 86 2.81 5.71 7.01
N ILE A 87 3.35 4.50 6.81
CA ILE A 87 2.91 3.28 7.50
C ILE A 87 3.20 3.40 9.00
N HIS A 88 4.42 3.77 9.38
CA HIS A 88 4.78 3.96 10.80
C HIS A 88 4.06 5.17 11.44
N GLY A 89 3.73 6.20 10.66
CA GLY A 89 2.88 7.29 11.14
C GLY A 89 1.44 6.82 11.41
N GLY A 90 0.93 5.89 10.59
CA GLY A 90 -0.40 5.30 10.72
C GLY A 90 -0.53 4.29 11.87
N THR A 91 0.53 3.56 12.21
CA THR A 91 0.48 2.61 13.35
C THR A 91 0.22 3.29 14.69
N CYS A 92 0.59 4.56 14.85
CA CYS A 92 0.25 5.34 16.05
C CYS A 92 -1.25 5.69 16.13
N GLN A 93 -1.98 5.64 15.01
CA GLN A 93 -3.39 6.02 14.92
C GLN A 93 -4.32 4.81 15.02
N LEU A 94 -3.88 3.63 14.56
CA LEU A 94 -4.62 2.38 14.69
C LEU A 94 -4.27 1.69 16.02
N SER A 95 -4.98 2.06 17.08
CA SER A 95 -4.76 1.50 18.42
C SER A 95 -5.38 0.11 18.63
N GLU A 96 -6.14 -0.44 17.68
CA GLU A 96 -6.91 -1.67 17.92
C GLU A 96 -6.81 -2.68 16.77
N GLY A 97 -5.97 -3.70 16.99
CA GLY A 97 -5.94 -4.96 16.24
C GLY A 97 -5.06 -4.97 14.99
N PRO A 98 -4.65 -6.17 14.53
CA PRO A 98 -3.93 -6.31 13.28
C PRO A 98 -4.83 -5.90 12.11
N VAL A 99 -4.29 -5.10 11.19
CA VAL A 99 -5.01 -4.68 9.98
C VAL A 99 -4.17 -4.99 8.77
N THR A 100 -4.74 -5.76 7.84
CA THR A 100 -4.14 -5.95 6.53
C THR A 100 -5.03 -5.31 5.48
N MET A 101 -4.46 -4.41 4.66
CA MET A 101 -5.15 -3.77 3.56
C MET A 101 -4.43 -3.97 2.24
N GLU A 102 -5.17 -4.13 1.15
CA GLU A 102 -4.64 -4.30 -0.19
C GLU A 102 -5.20 -3.25 -1.14
N LEU A 103 -4.29 -2.53 -1.79
CA LEU A 103 -4.58 -1.48 -2.77
C LEU A 103 -4.15 -1.97 -4.15
N ILE A 104 -5.01 -1.75 -5.14
CA ILE A 104 -4.76 -2.12 -6.52
C ILE A 104 -4.65 -0.85 -7.35
N PHE A 105 -3.57 -0.74 -8.12
CA PHE A 105 -3.29 0.38 -9.00
C PHE A 105 -3.16 -0.10 -10.44
N TYR A 106 -3.59 0.74 -11.37
CA TYR A 106 -3.46 0.49 -12.80
C TYR A 106 -2.65 1.60 -13.45
N ILE A 107 -1.65 1.23 -14.24
CA ILE A 107 -0.93 2.15 -15.10
C ILE A 107 -1.69 2.23 -16.42
N LEU A 108 -2.23 3.40 -16.71
CA LEU A 108 -2.98 3.68 -17.94
C LEU A 108 -2.19 4.63 -18.84
N GLU A 109 -2.47 4.60 -20.14
CA GLU A 109 -1.99 5.63 -21.06
C GLU A 109 -2.81 6.90 -20.90
N ASN A 110 -2.13 8.05 -20.95
CA ASN A 110 -2.82 9.31 -21.07
C ASN A 110 -3.24 9.51 -22.54
N ILE A 111 -4.54 9.42 -22.81
CA ILE A 111 -5.14 9.65 -24.12
C ILE A 111 -5.48 11.15 -24.19
N SER A 112 -4.46 11.98 -24.42
CA SER A 112 -4.60 13.44 -24.60
C SER A 112 -4.32 13.84 -26.04
#